data_AF-A0A964W5Q0-F1
#
_entry.id   AF-A0A964W5Q0-F1
#
_cell.length_a   1.000
_cell.length_b   1.000
_cell.length_c   1.000
_cell.angle_alpha   90.00
_cell.angle_beta   90.00
_cell.angle_gamma   90.00
#
_symmetry.space_group_name_H-M   'P 1'
#
loop_
_entity.id
_entity.type
_entity.pdbx_description
1 polymer ?
#
loop_
_entity_poly.entity_id
_entity_poly.type
_entity_poly.pdbx_seq_one_letter_code
_entity_poly.pdbx_strand_id
1 'polypeptide(L)'
;MKSNNKNIAYLKARQKAREIRGFYYNLMCYSIVIPILVFINLKFNPQFHWFWFSLVGWGTGVVFHGLSAFGRIPFMGADWEERKLREFMEKDKENKI
;
A
#
# COMPACT_ATOMS: atom_id res chain seq x y z
N MET A 1 -11.70 12.21 -29.21
CA MET A 1 -11.89 11.21 -28.12
C MET A 1 -10.65 10.36 -27.78
N LYS A 2 -9.69 10.08 -28.69
CA LYS A 2 -8.48 9.26 -28.37
C LYS A 2 -7.52 9.82 -27.32
N SER A 3 -7.46 11.15 -27.12
CA SER A 3 -6.53 11.80 -26.18
C SER A 3 -6.84 11.50 -24.71
N ASN A 4 -8.12 11.57 -24.31
CA ASN A 4 -8.52 11.32 -22.92
C ASN A 4 -8.23 9.89 -22.45
N ASN A 5 -8.43 8.88 -23.31
CA ASN A 5 -8.26 7.48 -22.91
C ASN A 5 -6.79 7.13 -22.58
N LYS A 6 -5.84 7.73 -23.31
CA LYS A 6 -4.40 7.56 -23.04
C LYS A 6 -3.99 8.21 -21.73
N ASN A 7 -4.51 9.40 -21.42
CA ASN A 7 -4.25 10.09 -20.16
C ASN A 7 -4.80 9.33 -18.95
N ILE A 8 -6.00 8.74 -19.05
CA ILE A 8 -6.59 7.91 -17.99
C ILE A 8 -5.75 6.68 -17.71
N ALA A 9 -5.36 5.95 -18.76
CA ALA A 9 -4.53 4.76 -18.62
C ALA A 9 -3.16 5.09 -17.99
N TYR A 10 -2.57 6.22 -18.39
CA TYR A 10 -1.33 6.72 -17.81
C TYR A 10 -1.48 7.10 -16.33
N LEU A 11 -2.56 7.79 -15.95
CA LEU A 11 -2.85 8.14 -14.56
C LEU A 11 -3.06 6.89 -13.69
N LYS A 12 -3.82 5.90 -14.17
CA LYS A 12 -3.99 4.60 -13.48
C LYS A 12 -2.65 3.91 -13.26
N ALA A 13 -1.82 3.82 -14.30
CA ALA A 13 -0.50 3.20 -14.21
C ALA A 13 0.41 3.93 -13.21
N ARG A 14 0.38 5.27 -13.22
CA ARG A 14 1.16 6.11 -12.29
C ARG A 14 0.68 5.95 -10.84
N GLN A 15 -0.63 5.88 -10.61
CA GLN A 15 -1.19 5.68 -9.27
C GLN A 15 -0.81 4.31 -8.70
N LYS A 16 -0.99 3.24 -9.48
CA LYS A 16 -0.53 1.90 -9.08
C LYS A 16 0.97 1.86 -8.80
N ALA A 17 1.79 2.49 -9.64
CA ALA A 17 3.23 2.57 -9.40
C ALA A 17 3.57 3.28 -8.08
N ARG A 18 2.80 4.32 -7.71
CA ARG A 18 2.98 5.05 -6.45
C ARG A 18 2.62 4.19 -5.24
N GLU A 19 1.51 3.46 -5.30
CA GLU A 19 1.07 2.57 -4.22
C GLU A 19 2.02 1.39 -4.02
N ILE A 20 2.45 0.75 -5.12
CA ILE A 20 3.47 -0.30 -5.09
C ILE A 20 4.76 0.22 -4.46
N ARG A 21 5.20 1.42 -4.84
CA ARG A 21 6.41 2.04 -4.25
C ARG A 21 6.25 2.32 -2.75
N GLY A 22 5.08 2.78 -2.30
CA GLY A 22 4.77 2.98 -0.88
C GLY A 22 4.76 1.67 -0.09
N PHE A 23 4.22 0.61 -0.67
CA PHE A 23 4.28 -0.74 -0.10
C PHE A 23 5.73 -1.23 0.05
N TYR A 24 6.56 -1.11 -0.99
CA TYR A 24 7.97 -1.53 -0.92
C TYR A 24 8.75 -0.79 0.17
N TYR A 25 8.48 0.50 0.36
CA TYR A 25 9.12 1.26 1.44
C TYR A 25 8.76 0.69 2.82
N ASN A 26 7.46 0.45 3.07
CA ASN A 26 7.01 -0.17 4.33
C ASN A 26 7.58 -1.58 4.51
N LEU A 27 7.59 -2.40 3.47
CA LEU A 27 8.14 -3.75 3.49
C LEU A 27 9.65 -3.77 3.76
N MET A 28 10.39 -2.82 3.18
CA MET A 28 11.82 -2.66 3.42
C MET A 28 12.09 -2.25 4.86
N CYS A 29 11.36 -1.26 5.38
CA CYS A 29 11.45 -0.88 6.79
C CYS A 29 11.13 -2.07 7.71
N TYR A 30 10.06 -2.82 7.42
CA TYR A 30 9.69 -4.01 8.17
C TYR A 30 10.80 -5.07 8.16
N SER A 31 11.37 -5.37 6.99
CA SER A 31 12.44 -6.36 6.82
C SER A 31 13.72 -5.99 7.57
N ILE A 32 13.99 -4.69 7.80
CA ILE A 32 15.18 -4.23 8.54
C ILE A 32 14.89 -4.14 10.05
N VAL A 33 13.74 -3.59 10.42
CA VAL A 33 13.38 -3.32 11.81
C VAL A 33 13.10 -4.61 12.59
N ILE A 34 12.44 -5.59 11.98
CA ILE A 34 12.11 -6.86 12.65
C ILE A 34 13.36 -7.64 13.10
N PRO A 35 14.38 -7.88 12.25
CA PRO A 35 15.61 -8.54 12.70
C PRO A 35 16.34 -7.78 13.83
N ILE A 36 16.34 -6.44 13.78
CA ILE A 36 16.95 -5.62 14.84
C ILE A 36 16.20 -5.81 16.16
N LEU A 37 14.86 -5.80 16.13
CA LEU A 37 14.02 -6.05 17.31
C LEU A 37 14.23 -7.47 17.87
N VAL A 38 14.30 -8.47 17.00
CA VAL A 38 14.60 -9.86 17.40
C VAL A 38 15.97 -9.93 18.06
N PHE A 39 17.00 -9.31 17.47
CA PHE A 39 18.34 -9.29 18.03
C PHE A 39 18.38 -8.63 19.41
N ILE A 40 17.75 -7.46 19.56
CA ILE A 40 17.65 -6.74 20.85
C ILE A 40 16.91 -7.59 21.87
N ASN A 41 15.78 -8.20 21.50
CA ASN A 41 15.00 -9.02 22.41
C ASN A 41 15.80 -10.22 22.92
N LEU A 42 16.44 -10.98 22.02
CA LEU A 42 17.24 -12.14 22.38
C LEU A 42 18.49 -11.75 23.20
N LYS A 43 19.04 -10.56 22.96
CA LYS A 43 20.23 -10.07 23.69
C LYS A 43 19.90 -9.60 25.11
N PHE A 44 18.81 -8.86 25.29
CA PHE A 44 18.50 -8.19 26.56
C PHE A 44 17.47 -8.93 27.41
N ASN A 45 16.50 -9.62 26.80
CA ASN A 45 15.42 -10.32 27.50
C ASN A 45 15.06 -11.64 26.80
N PRO A 46 15.96 -12.65 26.79
CA PRO A 46 15.73 -13.92 26.11
C PRO A 46 14.57 -14.75 26.71
N GLN A 47 14.12 -14.43 27.92
CA GLN A 47 13.02 -15.13 28.59
C GLN A 47 11.63 -14.65 28.09
N PHE A 48 11.54 -13.45 27.49
CA PHE A 48 10.26 -12.88 27.06
C PHE A 48 10.36 -12.29 25.64
N HIS A 49 9.81 -13.03 24.67
CA HIS A 49 9.85 -12.73 23.25
C HIS A 49 8.81 -11.68 22.81
N TRP A 50 8.92 -10.45 23.31
CA TRP A 50 7.99 -9.37 22.97
C TRP A 50 8.01 -8.99 21.48
N PHE A 51 9.05 -9.37 20.73
CA PHE A 51 9.13 -9.11 19.29
C PHE A 51 7.94 -9.70 18.50
N TRP A 52 7.25 -10.74 19.02
CA TRP A 52 6.06 -11.30 18.40
C TRP A 52 4.94 -10.28 18.23
N PHE A 53 4.77 -9.36 19.19
CA PHE A 53 3.75 -8.30 19.09
C PHE A 53 4.07 -7.32 17.96
N SER A 54 5.34 -6.93 17.81
CA SER A 54 5.77 -6.08 16.70
C SER A 54 5.69 -6.82 15.36
N LEU A 55 6.05 -8.09 15.32
CA LEU A 55 6.02 -8.91 14.11
C LEU A 55 4.59 -9.08 13.60
N VAL A 56 3.66 -9.49 14.49
CA VAL A 56 2.26 -9.75 14.13
C VAL A 56 1.49 -8.44 13.93
N GLY A 57 1.61 -7.49 14.86
CA GLY A 57 0.89 -6.22 14.79
C GLY A 57 1.28 -5.39 13.57
N TRP A 58 2.58 -5.19 13.37
CA TRP A 58 3.08 -4.40 12.24
C TRP A 58 3.04 -5.18 10.92
N GLY A 59 3.27 -6.50 10.98
CA GLY A 59 3.21 -7.39 9.81
C GLY A 59 1.81 -7.44 9.19
N THR A 60 0.77 -7.41 10.03
CA THR A 60 -0.62 -7.34 9.55
C THR A 60 -0.85 -6.08 8.71
N GLY A 61 -0.34 -4.92 9.15
CA GLY A 61 -0.42 -3.67 8.39
C GLY A 61 0.29 -3.74 7.04
N VAL A 62 1.48 -4.34 7.00
CA VAL A 62 2.23 -4.55 5.74
C VAL A 62 1.48 -5.47 4.80
N VAL A 63 0.88 -6.56 5.30
CA VAL A 63 0.07 -7.48 4.50
C VAL A 63 -1.15 -6.76 3.91
N PHE A 64 -1.89 -5.99 4.70
CA PHE A 64 -3.02 -5.20 4.20
C PHE A 64 -2.59 -4.17 3.15
N HIS A 65 -1.47 -3.48 3.36
CA HIS A 65 -0.94 -2.51 2.40
C HIS A 65 -0.52 -3.20 1.09
N GLY A 66 0.04 -4.40 1.16
CA GLY A 66 0.38 -5.21 0.01
C GLY A 66 -0.86 -5.68 -0.76
N LEU A 67 -1.86 -6.21 -0.05
CA LEU A 67 -3.13 -6.59 -0.66
C LEU A 67 -3.79 -5.41 -1.37
N SER A 68 -3.71 -4.20 -0.79
CA SER A 68 -4.13 -2.95 -1.43
C SER A 68 -3.34 -2.64 -2.70
N ALA A 69 -2.01 -2.60 -2.61
CA ALA A 69 -1.15 -2.23 -3.72
C ALA A 69 -1.22 -3.20 -4.91
N PHE A 70 -1.48 -4.49 -4.64
CA PHE A 70 -1.66 -5.51 -5.67
C PHE A 70 -3.13 -5.69 -6.12
N GLY A 71 -4.07 -4.90 -5.58
CA GLY A 71 -5.49 -4.95 -5.96
C GLY A 71 -6.17 -6.28 -5.61
N ARG A 72 -5.68 -6.98 -4.58
CA ARG A 72 -6.22 -8.27 -4.10
C ARG A 72 -7.13 -8.11 -2.88
N ILE A 73 -7.56 -6.89 -2.55
CA ILE A 73 -8.50 -6.68 -1.45
C ILE A 73 -9.86 -7.27 -1.85
N PRO A 74 -10.39 -8.28 -1.13
CA PRO A 74 -11.65 -8.93 -1.50
C PRO A 74 -12.88 -8.01 -1.35
N PHE A 75 -12.79 -6.94 -0.54
CA PHE A 75 -13.89 -6.00 -0.27
C PHE A 75 -13.80 -4.66 -1.01
N MET A 76 -12.70 -4.40 -1.72
CA MET A 76 -12.40 -3.12 -2.37
C MET A 76 -11.88 -3.40 -3.79
N GLY A 77 -12.73 -4.04 -4.59
CA GLY A 77 -12.39 -4.50 -5.93
C GLY A 77 -12.10 -3.37 -6.91
N ALA A 78 -11.49 -3.73 -8.05
CA ALA A 78 -11.14 -2.84 -9.16
C ALA A 78 -12.30 -1.92 -9.61
N ASP A 79 -13.55 -2.34 -9.41
CA ASP A 79 -14.76 -1.55 -9.68
C ASP A 79 -14.84 -0.27 -8.84
N TRP A 80 -14.45 -0.31 -7.55
CA TRP A 80 -14.45 0.87 -6.69
C TRP A 80 -13.36 1.86 -7.12
N GLU A 81 -12.15 1.37 -7.43
CA GLU A 81 -11.07 2.20 -7.97
C GLU A 81 -11.50 2.88 -9.27
N GLU A 82 -12.13 2.13 -10.17
CA GLU A 82 -12.59 2.63 -11.46
C GLU A 82 -13.69 3.69 -11.31
N ARG A 83 -14.61 3.50 -10.34
CA ARG A 83 -15.64 4.48 -10.02
C ARG A 83 -15.05 5.77 -9.45
N LYS A 84 -14.12 5.65 -8.50
CA LYS A 84 -13.48 6.83 -7.88
C LYS A 84 -12.60 7.62 -8.82
N LEU A 85 -11.87 6.95 -9.70
CA LEU A 85 -11.11 7.65 -10.72
C LEU A 85 -12.02 8.44 -11.67
N ARG A 86 -13.19 7.88 -12.00
CA ARG A 86 -14.20 8.54 -12.84
C ARG A 86 -14.75 9.80 -12.15
N GLU A 87 -15.11 9.71 -10.87
CA GLU A 87 -15.53 10.85 -10.05
C GLU A 87 -14.47 11.97 -9.98
N PHE A 88 -13.20 11.62 -9.77
CA PHE A 88 -12.11 12.61 -9.73
C PHE A 88 -11.94 13.34 -11.06
N MET A 89 -12.07 12.63 -12.18
CA MET A 89 -11.96 13.24 -13.50
C MET A 89 -13.15 14.14 -13.86
N GLU A 90 -14.36 13.78 -13.42
CA GLU A 90 -15.54 14.62 -13.58
C GLU A 90 -15.39 15.91 -12.79
N LYS A 91 -14.95 15.82 -11.52
CA LYS A 91 -14.65 17.01 -10.70
C LYS A 91 -13.56 17.90 -11.27
N ASP A 92 -12.49 17.32 -11.84
CA ASP A 92 -11.40 18.11 -12.43
C ASP A 92 -11.81 18.83 -13.73
N LYS A 93 -12.80 18.28 -14.46
CA LYS A 93 -13.43 18.95 -15.60
C LYS A 93 -14.36 20.07 -15.17
N GLU A 94 -15.15 19.84 -14.12
CA GLU A 94 -16.13 20.81 -13.61
C GLU A 94 -15.44 22.02 -12.97
N ASN A 95 -14.28 21.84 -12.33
CA ASN A 95 -13.44 22.93 -11.78
C ASN A 95 -12.61 23.71 -12.81
N LYS A 96 -12.57 23.28 -14.08
CA LYS A 96 -11.82 23.96 -15.17
C LYS A 96 -12.73 24.74 -16.13
N ILE A 97 -14.01 24.88 -15.81
CA ILE A 97 -15.00 25.71 -16.50
C ILE A 97 -15.30 26.92 -15.60
#